data_AF-A0A9X0J6A4-F1
#
_entry.id   AF-A0A9X0J6A4-F1
#
_cell.length_a   1.000
_cell.length_b   1.000
_cell.length_c   1.000
_cell.angle_alpha   90.00
_cell.angle_beta   90.00
_cell.angle_gamma   90.00
#
_symmetry.space_group_name_H-M   'P 1'
#
loop_
_entity.id
_entity.type
_entity.pdbx_description
1 polymer ?
#
loop_
_entity_poly.entity_id
_entity_poly.type
_entity_poly.pdbx_seq_one_letter_code
_entity_poly.pdbx_strand_id
1 'polypeptide(L)' 'MNKITPADKVIHNKDQETISLNQQVSQETQYLLSTSANRKALQKGMGQSHSDKILTPEEWNKMVQDNDRLQNFKTQ' A
#
# COMPACT_ATOMS: atom_id res chain seq x y z
N MET A 1 -25.53 27.00 54.79
CA MET A 1 -25.96 25.59 54.65
C MET A 1 -25.38 25.06 53.35
N ASN A 2 -24.44 24.13 53.45
CA ASN A 2 -23.84 23.45 52.30
C ASN A 2 -24.80 22.37 51.81
N LYS A 3 -24.98 22.24 50.49
CA LYS A 3 -25.45 20.99 49.88
C LYS A 3 -24.52 20.65 48.72
N ILE A 4 -23.88 19.50 48.86
CA ILE A 4 -22.98 18.87 47.90
C ILE A 4 -23.84 18.04 46.92
N THR A 5 -23.31 17.94 45.70
CA THR A 5 -23.71 17.38 44.39
C THR A 5 -24.42 16.00 44.34
N PRO A 6 -24.99 15.56 43.19
CA PRO A 6 -24.18 14.88 42.18
C PRO A 6 -24.42 15.33 40.72
N ALA A 7 -23.31 15.38 39.98
CA ALA A 7 -23.26 15.43 38.53
C ALA A 7 -24.02 14.24 37.95
N ASP A 8 -24.76 14.43 36.86
CA ASP A 8 -24.88 13.45 35.77
C ASP A 8 -25.81 13.95 34.68
N LYS A 9 -25.21 14.42 33.59
CA LYS A 9 -25.44 13.95 32.21
C LYS A 9 -24.66 14.87 31.27
N VAL A 10 -23.34 14.65 31.24
CA VAL A 10 -22.59 14.96 30.02
C VAL A 10 -23.13 14.00 28.97
N ILE A 11 -23.91 14.53 28.04
CA ILE A 11 -24.28 13.82 26.83
C ILE A 11 -22.96 13.62 26.09
N HIS A 12 -22.39 12.42 26.19
CA HIS A 12 -21.32 11.99 25.32
C HIS A 12 -21.94 11.85 23.93
N ASN A 13 -21.88 12.94 23.14
CA ASN A 13 -21.88 12.79 21.70
C ASN A 13 -20.72 11.87 21.41
N LYS A 14 -21.05 10.66 20.95
CA LYS A 14 -20.12 9.61 20.58
C LYS A 14 -19.22 10.24 19.52
N ASP A 15 -18.04 10.67 19.95
CA ASP A 15 -17.09 11.40 19.14
C ASP A 15 -16.92 10.62 17.85
N GLN A 16 -17.26 11.29 16.75
CA GLN A 16 -16.95 10.83 15.42
C GLN A 16 -15.45 10.55 15.43
N GLU A 17 -15.07 9.27 15.48
CA GLU A 17 -13.71 8.84 15.19
C GLU A 17 -13.42 9.35 13.79
N THR A 18 -12.72 10.49 13.71
CA THR A 18 -12.05 10.89 12.51
C THR A 18 -10.96 9.85 12.33
N ILE A 19 -11.30 8.73 11.69
CA ILE A 19 -10.36 7.70 11.29
C ILE A 19 -9.32 8.46 10.47
N SER A 20 -8.12 8.61 11.04
CA SER A 20 -7.02 9.26 10.36
C SER A 20 -6.82 8.52 9.05
N LEU A 21 -6.61 9.22 7.92
CA LEU A 21 -6.34 8.59 6.62
C LEU A 21 -5.19 7.56 6.69
N ASN A 22 -4.33 7.66 7.71
CA ASN A 22 -3.26 6.71 8.02
C ASN A 22 -3.71 5.41 8.72
N GLN A 23 -4.92 5.33 9.26
CA GLN A 23 -5.41 4.18 10.03
C GLN A 23 -6.11 3.10 9.20
N GLN A 24 -6.47 3.37 7.94
CA GLN A 24 -7.05 2.37 7.05
C GLN A 24 -6.12 2.03 5.89
N VAL A 25 -5.05 1.30 6.22
CA VAL A 25 -4.25 0.63 5.20
C VAL A 25 -5.08 -0.53 4.63
N SER A 26 -5.36 -0.53 3.33
CA SER A 26 -6.14 -1.61 2.69
C SER A 26 -5.49 -2.97 2.94
N GLN A 27 -6.30 -4.03 2.98
CA GLN A 27 -5.78 -5.40 3.14
C GLN A 27 -4.73 -5.74 2.07
N GLU A 28 -4.92 -5.24 0.84
CA GLU A 28 -3.96 -5.37 -0.25
C GLU A 28 -2.64 -4.67 0.05
N THR A 29 -2.67 -3.46 0.60
CA THR A 29 -1.45 -2.74 0.98
C THR A 29 -0.74 -3.45 2.13
N GLN A 30 -1.47 -3.99 3.10
CA GLN A 30 -0.88 -4.80 4.17
C GLN A 30 -0.21 -6.06 3.62
N TYR A 31 -0.86 -6.75 2.68
CA TYR A 31 -0.28 -7.91 1.98
C TYR A 31 0.99 -7.54 1.21
N LEU A 32 0.95 -6.45 0.44
CA LEU A 32 2.10 -5.95 -0.33
C LEU A 32 3.25 -5.53 0.58
N LEU A 33 2.98 -5.02 1.78
CA LEU A 33 4.01 -4.62 2.74
C LEU A 33 4.45 -5.74 3.69
N SER A 34 3.83 -6.92 3.63
CA SER A 34 4.04 -8.00 4.60
C SER A 34 5.47 -8.56 4.63
N THR A 35 6.16 -8.63 3.48
CA THR A 35 7.51 -9.22 3.38
C THR A 35 8.58 -8.19 3.04
N SER A 36 9.83 -8.46 3.46
CA SER A 36 10.99 -7.62 3.13
C SER A 36 11.25 -7.59 1.62
N ALA A 37 11.04 -8.71 0.92
CA ALA A 37 11.16 -8.80 -0.53
C ALA A 37 10.17 -7.89 -1.24
N ASN A 38 8.89 -7.92 -0.83
CA ASN A 38 7.86 -7.08 -1.44
C ASN A 38 8.12 -5.59 -1.20
N ARG A 39 8.50 -5.20 0.02
CA ARG A 39 8.88 -3.81 0.33
C ARG A 39 10.04 -3.32 -0.55
N LYS A 40 11.07 -4.14 -0.75
CA LYS A 40 12.20 -3.80 -1.63
C LYS A 40 11.78 -3.69 -3.10
N ALA A 41 10.91 -4.58 -3.57
CA ALA A 41 10.39 -4.54 -4.93
C ALA A 41 9.57 -3.27 -5.19
N LEU A 42 8.69 -2.89 -4.26
CA LEU A 42 7.92 -1.65 -4.32
C LEU A 42 8.82 -0.42 -4.31
N GLN A 43 9.78 -0.36 -3.37
CA GLN A 43 10.73 0.76 -3.29
C GLN A 43 11.55 0.90 -4.58
N LYS A 44 11.99 -0.23 -5.17
CA LYS A 44 12.68 -0.24 -6.46
C LYS A 44 11.78 0.28 -7.59
N GLY A 45 10.52 -0.14 -7.63
CA GLY A 45 9.55 0.34 -8.61
C GLY A 45 9.34 1.86 -8.51
N MET A 46 9.14 2.38 -7.30
CA MET A 46 8.90 3.81 -7.06
C MET A 46 10.13 4.69 -7.33
N GLY A 47 11.35 4.15 -7.19
CA GLY A 47 12.60 4.88 -7.42
C GLY A 47 13.07 4.88 -8.88
N GLN A 48 12.39 4.16 -9.78
CA GLN A 48 12.74 4.13 -11.20
C GLN A 48 12.07 5.30 -11.93
N SER A 49 12.86 6.05 -12.71
CA SER A 49 12.30 7.00 -13.67
C SER A 49 11.49 6.20 -14.69
N HIS A 50 10.18 6.27 -14.60
CA HIS A 50 9.29 5.59 -15.52
C HIS A 50 9.32 6.34 -16.85
N SER A 51 9.47 5.60 -17.95
CA SER A 51 9.17 6.18 -19.26
C SER A 51 7.65 6.34 -19.35
N ASP A 52 7.16 7.47 -19.83
CA ASP A 52 5.72 7.69 -20.07
C ASP A 52 5.13 6.76 -21.13
N LYS A 53 5.97 5.94 -21.78
CA LYS A 53 5.54 4.94 -22.75
C LYS A 53 4.73 3.84 -22.05
N ILE A 54 3.42 3.89 -22.26
CA ILE A 54 2.52 2.78 -22.00
C ILE A 54 2.76 1.73 -23.08
N LEU A 55 3.15 0.52 -22.67
CA LEU A 55 3.37 -0.59 -23.60
C LEU A 55 2.02 -1.16 -24.06
N THR A 56 1.91 -1.45 -25.36
CA THR A 56 0.78 -2.26 -25.84
C THR A 56 0.91 -3.71 -25.35
N PRO A 57 -0.18 -4.50 -25.35
CA PRO A 57 -0.13 -5.91 -24.98
C PRO A 57 0.93 -6.70 -25.76
N GLU A 58 1.10 -6.41 -27.05
CA GLU A 58 2.09 -7.06 -27.91
C GLU A 58 3.53 -6.68 -27.51
N GLU A 59 3.77 -5.41 -27.20
CA GLU A 59 5.08 -4.93 -26.74
C GLU A 59 5.46 -5.54 -25.39
N TRP A 60 4.50 -5.64 -24.47
CA TRP A 60 4.69 -6.32 -23.20
C TRP A 60 5.01 -7.80 -23.39
N ASN A 61 4.24 -8.51 -24.23
CA ASN A 61 4.45 -9.92 -24.49
C ASN A 61 5.84 -10.18 -25.09
N LYS A 62 6.30 -9.31 -26.00
CA LYS A 62 7.65 -9.37 -26.55
C LYS A 62 8.73 -9.17 -25.48
N MET A 63 8.57 -8.20 -24.58
CA MET A 63 9.51 -7.98 -23.46
C MET A 63 9.62 -9.19 -22.53
N VAL A 64 8.49 -9.84 -22.22
CA VAL A 64 8.48 -11.05 -21.38
C VAL A 64 9.23 -12.19 -22.08
N GLN A 65 8.93 -12.45 -23.35
CA GLN A 65 9.60 -13.49 -24.14
C GLN A 65 11.11 -13.22 -24.27
N ASP A 66 11.50 -11.97 -24.50
CA ASP A 66 12.91 -11.57 -24.60
C ASP A 66 13.64 -11.80 -23.25
N ASN A 67 13.00 -11.51 -22.11
CA ASN A 67 13.57 -11.76 -20.79
C ASN A 67 13.71 -13.26 -20.50
N ASP A 68 12.69 -14.07 -20.76
CA ASP A 68 12.74 -15.53 -20.54
C ASP A 68 13.83 -16.19 -21.38
N ARG A 69 13.98 -15.75 -22.64
CA ARG A 69 15.07 -16.19 -23.52
C ARG A 69 16.44 -15.83 -22.95
N LEU A 70 16.60 -14.61 -22.41
CA LEU A 70 17.87 -14.17 -21.80
C LEU A 70 18.21 -14.93 -20.51
N GLN A 71 17.22 -15.33 -19.71
CA GLN A 71 17.47 -16.15 -18.52
C GLN A 71 17.94 -17.55 -18.90
N ASN A 72 17.38 -18.14 -19.95
CA ASN A 72 17.78 -19.47 -20.43
C ASN A 72 19.22 -19.52 -20.98
N PHE A 73 19.79 -18.40 -21.43
CA PHE A 73 21.19 -18.30 -21.85
C PHE A 73 22.18 -18.13 -20.69
N LYS A 74 21.73 -17.73 -19.50
CA LYS A 74 22.59 -17.52 -18.32
C LYS A 74 22.80 -18.79 -17.48
N THR A 75 22.03 -19.84 -17.77
CA THR A 75 22.04 -21.12 -17.05
C THR A 75 22.72 -22.26 -17.84
N GLN A 76 23.35 -21.95 -18.98
CA GLN A 76 24.26 -22.84 -19.72
C GLN A 76 25.72 -22.44 -19.46
#